data_AF-A0A1E4RLT7-F1
#
_entry.id   AF-A0A1E4RLT7-F1
#
_cell.length_a   1.000
_cell.length_b   1.000
_cell.length_c   1.000
_cell.angle_alpha   90.00
_cell.angle_beta   90.00
_cell.angle_gamma   90.00
#
_symmetry.space_group_name_H-M   'P 1'
#
loop_
_entity.id
_entity.type
_entity.pdbx_description
1 polymer ?
#
loop_
_entity_poly.entity_id
_entity_poly.type
_entity_poly.pdbx_seq_one_letter_code
_entity_poly.pdbx_strand_id
1 'polypeptide(L)'
;MTTVFVSGATGFIAIHIVKVLLDKNYTVIGSVRSAEKGDALAKQLGSSKATDVEEELLKTAVGGTTNALKAITKYGGQIENVVITPSYAAVSTSTKEKNPAHTNNEESWNGITWDEALVDSFAGYRGSKKFAEKAAWDYVKENKVNFKIKNINPSFVFGPQAFPVSKNELNTSSEVINSFLKLSSPNDLIPTTAGGFVDVRDVQKNGP
;
A
#
# COMPACT_ATOMS: atom_id res chain seq x y z
N MET A 1 27.46 -7.30 1.85
CA MET A 1 26.16 -7.43 1.17
C MET A 1 25.13 -6.73 2.04
N THR A 2 24.35 -5.81 1.49
CA THR A 2 23.36 -5.05 2.26
C THR A 2 22.09 -5.88 2.45
N THR A 3 21.52 -5.87 3.65
CA THR A 3 20.27 -6.56 3.97
C THR A 3 19.10 -5.59 3.95
N VAL A 4 18.02 -5.97 3.28
CA VAL A 4 16.77 -5.19 3.19
C VAL A 4 15.63 -5.97 3.82
N PHE A 5 14.88 -5.32 4.71
CA PHE A 5 13.67 -5.88 5.28
C PHE A 5 12.44 -5.42 4.49
N VAL A 6 11.57 -6.36 4.09
CA VAL A 6 10.32 -6.06 3.38
C VAL A 6 9.14 -6.62 4.18
N SER A 7 8.31 -5.74 4.72
CA SER A 7 7.11 -6.15 5.44
C SER A 7 6.02 -6.63 4.46
N GLY A 8 5.28 -7.68 4.84
CA GLY A 8 4.21 -8.22 4.00
C GLY A 8 4.70 -8.66 2.63
N ALA A 9 5.82 -9.40 2.59
CA ALA A 9 6.57 -9.74 1.38
C ALA A 9 5.76 -10.49 0.29
N THR A 10 4.59 -11.03 0.63
CA THR A 10 3.64 -11.68 -0.29
C THR A 10 2.66 -10.73 -0.98
N GLY A 11 2.68 -9.44 -0.63
CA GLY A 11 1.81 -8.43 -1.24
C GLY A 11 2.15 -8.16 -2.70
N PHE A 12 1.17 -7.71 -3.48
CA PHE A 12 1.32 -7.48 -4.93
C PHE A 12 2.53 -6.60 -5.29
N ILE A 13 2.71 -5.45 -4.62
CA ILE A 13 3.86 -4.57 -4.85
C ILE A 13 5.12 -5.15 -4.19
N ALA A 14 4.97 -5.72 -2.99
CA ALA A 14 6.09 -6.20 -2.18
C ALA A 14 6.86 -7.33 -2.87
N ILE A 15 6.16 -8.26 -3.54
CA ILE A 15 6.81 -9.40 -4.22
C ILE A 15 7.65 -8.94 -5.43
N HIS A 16 7.21 -7.88 -6.11
CA HIS A 16 7.98 -7.20 -7.16
C HIS A 16 9.25 -6.54 -6.59
N ILE A 17 9.13 -5.85 -5.45
CA ILE A 17 10.29 -5.27 -4.73
C ILE A 17 11.27 -6.36 -4.32
N VAL A 18 10.79 -7.47 -3.72
CA VAL A 18 11.63 -8.61 -3.33
C VAL A 18 12.41 -9.15 -4.53
N LYS A 19 11.73 -9.35 -5.67
CA LYS A 19 12.38 -9.81 -6.89
C LYS A 19 13.51 -8.87 -7.33
N VAL A 20 13.25 -7.56 -7.40
CA VAL A 20 14.26 -6.57 -7.80
C VAL A 20 15.44 -6.51 -6.84
N LEU A 21 15.19 -6.63 -5.54
CA LEU A 21 16.24 -6.65 -4.53
C LEU A 21 17.15 -7.88 -4.69
N LEU A 22 16.57 -9.05 -4.93
CA LEU A 22 17.32 -10.28 -5.18
C LEU A 22 18.12 -10.20 -6.50
N ASP A 23 17.51 -9.70 -7.57
CA ASP A 23 18.19 -9.48 -8.87
C ASP A 23 19.40 -8.53 -8.73
N LYS A 24 19.36 -7.61 -7.76
CA LYS A 24 20.43 -6.67 -7.42
C LYS A 24 21.41 -7.19 -6.35
N ASN A 25 21.36 -8.49 -6.02
CA ASN A 25 22.24 -9.13 -5.03
C ASN A 25 22.13 -8.57 -3.60
N TYR A 26 20.95 -8.09 -3.18
CA TYR A 26 20.68 -7.81 -1.76
C TYR A 26 20.28 -9.08 -1.01
N THR A 27 20.58 -9.12 0.29
CA THR A 27 19.95 -10.09 1.19
C THR A 27 18.57 -9.57 1.56
N VAL A 28 17.51 -10.36 1.42
CA VAL A 28 16.13 -9.93 1.73
C VAL A 28 15.58 -10.72 2.92
N ILE A 29 15.05 -9.99 3.91
CA ILE A 29 14.27 -10.57 5.02
C ILE A 29 12.83 -10.12 4.86
N GLY A 30 11.93 -11.05 4.54
CA GLY A 30 10.51 -10.76 4.35
C GLY A 30 9.66 -11.13 5.56
N SER A 31 8.71 -10.29 5.97
CA SER A 31 7.69 -10.70 6.94
C SER A 31 6.43 -11.24 6.26
N VAL A 32 5.85 -12.29 6.84
CA VAL A 32 4.64 -12.97 6.37
C VAL A 32 3.68 -13.17 7.54
N ARG A 33 2.39 -13.42 7.23
CA ARG A 33 1.32 -13.51 8.25
C ARG A 33 1.14 -14.89 8.88
N SER A 34 1.84 -15.94 8.41
CA SER A 34 1.89 -17.25 9.05
C SER A 34 3.10 -18.03 8.57
N ALA A 35 3.53 -19.05 9.34
CA ALA A 35 4.59 -19.97 8.93
C ALA A 35 4.24 -20.65 7.60
N GLU A 36 2.99 -21.07 7.41
CA GLU A 36 2.57 -21.67 6.12
C GLU A 36 2.69 -20.68 4.96
N LYS A 37 2.53 -19.36 5.19
CA LYS A 37 2.75 -18.32 4.16
C LYS A 37 4.23 -18.03 3.90
N GLY A 38 5.09 -18.36 4.86
CA GLY A 38 6.54 -18.35 4.69
C GLY A 38 7.01 -19.55 3.88
N ASP A 39 6.48 -20.73 4.19
CA ASP A 39 6.76 -21.97 3.48
C ASP A 39 6.11 -22.00 2.08
N ALA A 40 4.94 -21.37 1.93
CA ALA A 40 4.18 -21.28 0.69
C ALA A 40 4.23 -19.88 0.06
N LEU A 41 5.41 -19.31 -0.16
CA LEU A 41 5.59 -18.15 -1.06
C LEU A 41 5.12 -18.44 -2.52
N ALA A 42 4.50 -19.61 -2.78
CA ALA A 42 3.79 -20.00 -3.99
C ALA A 42 2.24 -20.08 -3.87
N LYS A 43 1.59 -19.83 -2.72
CA LYS A 43 0.11 -19.85 -2.66
C LYS A 43 -0.47 -18.78 -1.75
N GLN A 44 -1.08 -17.80 -2.42
CA GLN A 44 -2.20 -16.98 -1.91
C GLN A 44 -1.81 -15.89 -0.90
N LEU A 45 -2.45 -14.70 -0.90
CA LEU A 45 -3.79 -14.44 -0.34
C LEU A 45 -4.49 -13.22 -0.93
N GLY A 46 -5.81 -13.16 -0.71
CA GLY A 46 -6.72 -12.08 -1.08
C GLY A 46 -6.97 -11.07 0.06
N SER A 47 -7.70 -10.00 -0.28
CA SER A 47 -8.18 -8.97 0.63
C SER A 47 -9.46 -9.42 1.33
N SER A 48 -9.47 -9.44 2.67
CA SER A 48 -10.73 -9.53 3.42
C SER A 48 -11.49 -8.20 3.33
N LYS A 49 -12.82 -8.26 3.18
CA LYS A 49 -13.68 -7.10 3.39
C LYS A 49 -13.72 -6.81 4.88
N ALA A 50 -13.39 -5.58 5.28
CA ALA A 50 -13.40 -5.19 6.69
C ALA A 50 -14.83 -5.06 7.20
N THR A 51 -15.11 -5.64 8.37
CA THR A 51 -16.43 -5.55 9.04
C THR A 51 -16.48 -4.43 10.08
N ASP A 52 -15.36 -4.17 10.75
CA ASP A 52 -15.14 -3.00 11.60
C ASP A 52 -14.11 -2.06 10.94
N VAL A 53 -14.58 -0.93 10.41
CA VAL A 53 -13.71 0.03 9.71
C VAL A 53 -12.70 0.68 10.66
N GLU A 54 -13.08 0.94 11.91
CA GLU A 54 -12.20 1.63 12.84
C GLU A 54 -11.06 0.71 13.29
N GLU A 55 -11.38 -0.50 13.74
CA GLU A 55 -10.40 -1.45 14.24
C GLU A 55 -9.58 -2.10 13.12
N GLU A 56 -10.25 -2.62 12.08
CA GLU A 56 -9.59 -3.43 11.06
C GLU A 56 -8.87 -2.59 9.98
N LEU A 57 -9.24 -1.32 9.78
CA LEU A 57 -8.59 -0.43 8.81
C LEU A 57 -7.83 0.71 9.48
N LEU A 58 -8.50 1.60 10.22
CA LEU A 58 -7.88 2.83 10.71
C LEU A 58 -6.82 2.56 11.79
N LYS A 59 -7.22 1.97 12.92
CA LYS A 59 -6.32 1.66 14.04
C LYS A 59 -5.25 0.66 13.65
N THR A 60 -5.60 -0.36 12.87
CA THR A 60 -4.62 -1.33 12.36
C THR A 60 -3.55 -0.66 11.50
N ALA A 61 -3.91 0.25 10.59
CA ALA A 61 -2.93 0.93 9.72
C ALA A 61 -2.04 1.91 10.51
N VAL A 62 -2.64 2.72 11.39
CA VAL A 62 -1.92 3.68 12.23
C VAL A 62 -1.00 2.96 13.24
N GLY A 63 -1.55 1.97 13.93
CA GLY A 63 -0.81 1.15 14.90
C GLY A 63 0.31 0.34 14.25
N GLY A 64 0.04 -0.31 13.11
CA GLY A 64 1.05 -1.07 12.38
C GLY A 64 2.24 -0.21 11.95
N THR A 65 1.96 1.00 11.44
CA THR A 65 2.99 1.94 11.00
C THR A 65 3.82 2.47 12.16
N THR A 66 3.16 2.99 13.21
CA THR A 66 3.86 3.56 14.37
C THR A 66 4.62 2.51 15.17
N ASN A 67 4.09 1.30 15.32
CA ASN A 67 4.78 0.22 16.03
C ASN A 67 6.02 -0.27 15.27
N ALA A 68 5.98 -0.32 13.93
CA ALA A 68 7.16 -0.63 13.13
C ALA A 68 8.26 0.42 13.33
N LEU A 69 7.92 1.71 13.26
CA LEU A 69 8.89 2.79 13.49
C LEU A 69 9.46 2.76 14.91
N LYS A 70 8.61 2.53 15.93
CA LYS A 70 9.05 2.34 17.33
C LYS A 70 10.03 1.16 17.47
N ALA A 71 9.75 0.04 16.81
CA ALA A 71 10.64 -1.12 16.83
C ALA A 71 11.99 -0.83 16.17
N ILE A 72 11.99 -0.10 15.05
CA ILE A 72 13.22 0.34 14.37
C ILE A 72 14.02 1.28 15.29
N THR A 73 13.40 2.30 15.87
CA THR A 73 14.08 3.23 16.80
C THR A 73 14.67 2.50 18.00
N LYS A 74 13.96 1.49 18.54
CA LYS A 74 14.38 0.77 19.75
C LYS A 74 15.45 -0.30 19.48
N TYR A 75 15.37 -1.03 18.37
CA TYR A 75 16.18 -2.22 18.14
C TYR A 75 16.97 -2.19 16.82
N GLY A 76 16.61 -1.31 15.89
CA GLY A 76 17.16 -1.21 14.55
C GLY A 76 18.16 -0.07 14.39
N GLY A 77 19.10 0.09 15.33
CA GLY A 77 20.12 1.15 15.30
C GLY A 77 20.98 1.19 14.02
N GLN A 78 21.03 0.08 13.29
CA GLN A 78 21.71 -0.08 12.00
C GLN A 78 20.85 0.29 10.77
N ILE A 79 19.56 0.57 10.95
CA ILE A 79 18.66 0.93 9.85
C ILE A 79 18.86 2.41 9.52
N GLU A 80 19.24 2.69 8.27
CA GLU A 80 19.52 4.05 7.79
C GLU A 80 18.38 4.66 6.97
N ASN A 81 17.56 3.83 6.33
CA ASN A 81 16.51 4.26 5.43
C ASN A 81 15.24 3.42 5.66
N VAL A 82 14.10 4.10 5.73
CA VAL A 82 12.77 3.50 5.85
C VAL A 82 11.92 4.03 4.71
N VAL A 83 11.41 3.14 3.88
CA VAL A 83 10.46 3.47 2.82
C VAL A 83 9.10 2.92 3.18
N ILE A 84 8.09 3.79 3.19
CA ILE A 84 6.70 3.43 3.43
C ILE A 84 5.97 3.51 2.09
N THR A 85 4.99 2.62 1.90
CA THR A 85 4.08 2.68 0.75
C THR A 85 2.68 3.08 1.20
N PRO A 86 2.38 4.40 1.31
CA PRO A 86 1.03 4.90 1.44
C PRO A 86 0.23 4.73 0.14
N SER A 87 -0.55 5.74 -0.25
CA SER A 87 -1.33 5.74 -1.48
C SER A 87 -1.65 7.19 -1.88
N TYR A 88 -1.96 7.41 -3.16
CA TYR A 88 -2.62 8.62 -3.63
C TYR A 88 -3.95 8.90 -2.89
N ALA A 89 -4.54 7.88 -2.24
CA ALA A 89 -5.66 8.06 -1.32
C ALA A 89 -5.33 8.92 -0.08
N ALA A 90 -4.06 9.03 0.31
CA ALA A 90 -3.61 9.94 1.36
C ALA A 90 -3.46 11.40 0.87
N VAL A 91 -3.43 11.60 -0.45
CA VAL A 91 -3.18 12.89 -1.12
C VAL A 91 -4.49 13.51 -1.63
N SER A 92 -5.27 12.71 -2.36
CA SER A 92 -6.48 13.18 -3.05
C SER A 92 -7.67 13.34 -2.10
N THR A 93 -8.40 14.44 -2.26
CA THR A 93 -9.70 14.67 -1.59
C THR A 93 -10.81 14.52 -2.63
N SER A 94 -11.80 13.64 -2.39
CA SER A 94 -12.86 13.32 -3.38
C SER A 94 -13.56 14.53 -4.00
N THR A 95 -13.80 15.58 -3.21
CA THR A 95 -14.48 16.79 -3.67
C THR A 95 -13.58 17.66 -4.55
N LYS A 96 -12.27 17.68 -4.26
CA LYS A 96 -11.28 18.43 -5.05
C LYS A 96 -10.96 17.76 -6.39
N GLU A 97 -10.95 16.42 -6.43
CA GLU A 97 -10.72 15.66 -7.68
C GLU A 97 -11.78 15.91 -8.76
N LYS A 98 -12.96 16.38 -8.39
CA LYS A 98 -14.03 16.72 -9.35
C LYS A 98 -13.82 18.09 -10.01
N ASN A 99 -12.92 18.91 -9.47
CA ASN A 99 -12.64 20.23 -10.01
C ASN A 99 -11.49 20.14 -11.04
N PRO A 100 -11.74 20.40 -12.34
CA PRO A 100 -10.69 20.32 -13.36
C PRO A 100 -9.59 21.37 -13.21
N ALA A 101 -9.82 22.43 -12.42
CA ALA A 101 -8.80 23.43 -12.10
C ALA A 101 -7.93 23.06 -10.89
N HIS A 102 -8.28 21.99 -10.16
CA HIS A 102 -7.51 21.52 -9.01
C HIS A 102 -6.35 20.65 -9.48
N THR A 103 -5.18 20.83 -8.87
CA THR A 103 -4.00 19.99 -9.10
C THR A 103 -3.47 19.54 -7.75
N ASN A 104 -3.25 18.24 -7.58
CA ASN A 104 -2.50 17.73 -6.45
C ASN A 104 -1.00 17.72 -6.77
N ASN A 105 -0.21 17.93 -5.73
CA ASN A 105 1.24 17.76 -5.70
C ASN A 105 1.64 16.95 -4.45
N GLU A 106 2.93 16.77 -4.22
CA GLU A 106 3.49 16.00 -3.11
C GLU A 106 3.24 16.65 -1.74
N GLU A 107 2.85 17.92 -1.70
CA GLU A 107 2.47 18.64 -0.47
C GLU A 107 0.97 18.49 -0.15
N SER A 108 0.19 17.93 -1.08
CA SER A 108 -1.25 17.80 -0.94
C SER A 108 -1.63 16.66 0.01
N TRP A 109 -2.63 16.90 0.85
CA TRP A 109 -3.19 15.93 1.79
C TRP A 109 -4.69 15.76 1.59
N ASN A 110 -5.15 14.53 1.76
CA ASN A 110 -6.57 14.22 1.76
C ASN A 110 -7.24 14.91 2.96
N GLY A 111 -8.31 15.67 2.70
CA GLY A 111 -9.06 16.41 3.72
C GLY A 111 -9.89 15.53 4.66
N ILE A 112 -10.09 14.24 4.35
CA ILE A 112 -11.02 13.35 5.09
C ILE A 112 -10.76 13.34 6.60
N THR A 113 -11.79 13.58 7.40
CA THR A 113 -11.70 13.49 8.87
C THR A 113 -11.75 12.04 9.34
N TRP A 114 -11.48 11.80 10.62
CA TRP A 114 -11.60 10.44 11.17
C TRP A 114 -13.03 9.94 11.09
N ASP A 115 -13.99 10.77 11.50
CA ASP A 115 -15.42 10.45 11.47
C ASP A 115 -15.93 10.19 10.03
N GLU A 116 -15.50 11.01 9.07
CA GLU A 116 -15.82 10.79 7.65
C GLU A 116 -15.24 9.47 7.14
N ALA A 117 -14.11 9.00 7.67
CA ALA A 117 -13.52 7.72 7.30
C ALA A 117 -14.30 6.52 7.85
N LEU A 118 -15.17 6.68 8.84
CA LEU A 118 -15.97 5.60 9.42
C LEU A 118 -17.24 5.28 8.61
N VAL A 119 -17.60 6.13 7.65
CA VAL A 119 -18.88 6.06 6.93
C VAL A 119 -19.03 4.76 6.12
N ASP A 120 -17.97 4.33 5.42
CA ASP A 120 -17.97 3.11 4.65
C ASP A 120 -16.55 2.54 4.46
N SER A 121 -16.42 1.33 3.91
CA SER A 121 -15.12 0.69 3.73
C SER A 121 -14.20 1.42 2.75
N PHE A 122 -14.74 2.17 1.79
CA PHE A 122 -13.95 2.94 0.84
C PHE A 122 -13.39 4.21 1.48
N ALA A 123 -14.22 4.95 2.22
CA ALA A 123 -13.81 6.06 3.07
C ALA A 123 -12.79 5.60 4.12
N GLY A 124 -13.04 4.45 4.74
CA GLY A 124 -12.14 3.80 5.71
C GLY A 124 -10.78 3.45 5.13
N TYR A 125 -10.74 2.88 3.92
CA TYR A 125 -9.48 2.65 3.21
C TYR A 125 -8.72 3.96 3.00
N ARG A 126 -9.38 5.02 2.51
CA ARG A 126 -8.72 6.31 2.24
C ARG A 126 -8.22 6.98 3.52
N GLY A 127 -9.04 6.99 4.56
CA GLY A 127 -8.67 7.45 5.89
C GLY A 127 -7.48 6.67 6.44
N SER A 128 -7.48 5.35 6.33
CA SER A 128 -6.38 4.51 6.83
C SER A 128 -5.04 4.89 6.19
N LYS A 129 -5.03 5.18 4.88
CA LYS A 129 -3.82 5.61 4.17
C LYS A 129 -3.38 7.00 4.61
N LYS A 130 -4.30 7.96 4.71
CA LYS A 130 -4.01 9.30 5.22
C LYS A 130 -3.41 9.25 6.64
N PHE A 131 -4.12 8.62 7.58
CA PHE A 131 -3.76 8.68 8.99
C PHE A 131 -2.51 7.86 9.30
N ALA A 132 -2.29 6.72 8.63
CA ALA A 132 -1.04 5.97 8.77
C ALA A 132 0.16 6.77 8.28
N GLU A 133 0.04 7.47 7.14
CA GLU A 133 1.09 8.32 6.62
C GLU A 133 1.38 9.52 7.54
N LYS A 134 0.33 10.20 8.00
CA LYS A 134 0.45 11.30 8.94
C LYS A 134 1.16 10.84 10.22
N ALA A 135 0.76 9.70 10.79
CA ALA A 135 1.35 9.16 12.00
C ALA A 135 2.84 8.80 11.83
N ALA A 136 3.27 8.39 10.62
CA ALA A 136 4.68 8.17 10.32
C ALA A 136 5.49 9.47 10.37
N TRP A 137 4.98 10.53 9.74
CA TRP A 137 5.63 11.84 9.76
C TRP A 137 5.65 12.47 11.14
N ASP A 138 4.52 12.42 11.86
CA ASP A 138 4.43 12.89 13.25
C ASP A 138 5.47 12.17 14.12
N TYR A 139 5.58 10.84 14.00
CA TYR A 139 6.55 10.06 14.77
C TYR A 139 7.99 10.51 14.53
N VAL A 140 8.41 10.68 13.27
CA VAL A 140 9.78 11.13 12.94
C VAL A 140 10.04 12.56 13.38
N LYS A 141 9.01 13.42 13.41
CA LYS A 141 9.12 14.80 13.91
C LYS A 141 9.27 14.86 15.43
N GLU A 142 8.58 13.99 16.14
CA GLU A 142 8.49 14.00 17.61
C GLU A 142 9.60 13.18 18.28
N ASN A 143 10.28 12.29 17.55
CA ASN A 143 11.25 11.37 18.09
C ASN A 143 12.61 11.53 17.41
N LYS A 144 13.69 11.37 18.19
CA LYS A 144 15.03 11.28 17.62
C LYS A 144 15.22 9.92 16.94
N VAL A 145 15.18 9.92 15.62
CA VAL A 145 15.41 8.72 14.79
C VAL A 145 16.79 8.73 14.14
N ASN A 146 17.31 7.55 13.82
CA ASN A 146 18.60 7.32 13.14
C ASN A 146 18.45 7.04 11.63
N PHE A 147 17.22 7.01 11.12
CA PHE A 147 16.91 6.69 9.73
C PHE A 147 16.25 7.87 9.00
N LYS A 148 16.41 7.89 7.68
CA LYS A 148 15.65 8.76 6.77
C LYS A 148 14.35 8.06 6.39
N ILE A 149 13.26 8.80 6.32
CA ILE A 149 11.96 8.29 5.89
C ILE A 149 11.62 8.80 4.48
N LYS A 150 11.06 7.94 3.64
CA LYS A 150 10.52 8.28 2.32
C LYS A 150 9.17 7.60 2.11
N ASN A 151 8.26 8.27 1.43
CA ASN A 151 6.97 7.72 1.06
C ASN A 151 6.84 7.58 -0.45
N ILE A 152 6.11 6.54 -0.87
CA ILE A 152 5.70 6.34 -2.25
C ILE A 152 4.18 6.23 -2.25
N ASN A 153 3.52 7.18 -2.92
CA ASN A 153 2.06 7.35 -2.92
C ASN A 153 1.46 6.93 -4.27
N PRO A 154 1.39 5.62 -4.59
CA PRO A 154 0.87 5.19 -5.87
C PRO A 154 -0.64 5.44 -5.97
N SER A 155 -1.09 5.71 -7.20
CA SER A 155 -2.50 5.70 -7.61
C SER A 155 -2.98 4.25 -7.79
N PHE A 156 -3.85 3.95 -8.77
CA PHE A 156 -4.16 2.56 -9.09
C PHE A 156 -2.91 1.83 -9.60
N VAL A 157 -2.53 0.73 -8.96
CA VAL A 157 -1.36 -0.04 -9.40
C VAL A 157 -1.81 -1.19 -10.28
N PHE A 158 -1.51 -1.10 -11.57
CA PHE A 158 -1.78 -2.13 -12.56
C PHE A 158 -0.50 -2.85 -12.97
N GLY A 159 -0.63 -3.89 -13.80
CA GLY A 159 0.48 -4.64 -14.34
C GLY A 159 0.49 -6.12 -13.90
N PRO A 160 1.44 -6.90 -14.44
CA PRO A 160 1.48 -8.34 -14.20
C PRO A 160 1.90 -8.66 -12.76
N GLN A 161 1.55 -9.86 -12.30
CA GLN A 161 2.14 -10.43 -11.09
C GLN A 161 3.63 -10.73 -11.31
N ALA A 162 4.46 -10.65 -10.26
CA ALA A 162 5.90 -10.93 -10.38
C ALA A 162 6.19 -12.39 -10.73
N PHE A 163 5.28 -13.28 -10.34
CA PHE A 163 5.31 -14.71 -10.61
C PHE A 163 3.94 -15.17 -11.13
N PRO A 164 3.86 -16.26 -11.92
CA PRO A 164 2.59 -16.85 -12.31
C PRO A 164 1.75 -17.22 -11.08
N VAL A 165 0.49 -16.77 -11.04
CA VAL A 165 -0.44 -17.11 -9.95
C VAL A 165 -1.62 -17.89 -10.49
N SER A 166 -2.01 -18.96 -9.78
CA SER A 166 -3.19 -19.78 -10.08
C SER A 166 -4.43 -19.27 -9.34
N LYS A 167 -4.73 -17.97 -9.41
CA LYS A 167 -5.82 -17.35 -8.63
C LYS A 167 -7.01 -16.92 -9.50
N ASN A 168 -8.20 -17.04 -8.92
CA ASN A 168 -9.44 -16.42 -9.41
C ASN A 168 -9.68 -15.00 -8.85
N GLU A 169 -8.94 -14.58 -7.81
CA GLU A 169 -9.08 -13.26 -7.17
C GLU A 169 -7.76 -12.47 -7.20
N LEU A 170 -7.82 -11.27 -7.76
CA LEU A 170 -6.69 -10.34 -7.87
C LEU A 170 -6.74 -9.29 -6.74
N ASN A 171 -5.68 -8.49 -6.60
CA ASN A 171 -5.69 -7.33 -5.69
C ASN A 171 -6.68 -6.26 -6.18
N THR A 172 -7.14 -5.38 -5.29
CA THR A 172 -8.20 -4.38 -5.56
C THR A 172 -8.00 -3.60 -6.87
N SER A 173 -6.79 -3.11 -7.16
CA SER A 173 -6.52 -2.40 -8.41
C SER A 173 -6.63 -3.32 -9.63
N SER A 174 -6.07 -4.52 -9.58
CA SER A 174 -6.17 -5.48 -10.68
C SER A 174 -7.59 -6.04 -10.87
N GLU A 175 -8.44 -6.04 -9.83
CA GLU A 175 -9.86 -6.34 -9.97
C GLU A 175 -10.61 -5.30 -10.82
N VAL A 176 -10.12 -4.06 -10.91
CA VAL A 176 -10.66 -3.09 -11.87
C VAL A 176 -10.53 -3.65 -13.29
N ILE A 177 -9.34 -4.11 -13.69
CA ILE A 177 -9.12 -4.74 -15.00
C ILE A 177 -9.93 -6.05 -15.11
N ASN A 178 -9.92 -6.89 -14.07
CA ASN A 178 -10.66 -8.16 -14.05
C ASN A 178 -12.17 -7.96 -14.26
N SER A 179 -12.74 -6.87 -13.73
CA SER A 179 -14.16 -6.56 -13.87
C SER A 179 -14.57 -6.35 -15.33
N PHE A 180 -13.71 -5.75 -16.16
CA PHE A 180 -13.94 -5.62 -17.60
C PHE A 180 -13.88 -6.98 -18.31
N LEU A 181 -12.97 -7.86 -17.89
CA LEU A 181 -12.84 -9.20 -18.47
C LEU A 181 -14.00 -10.14 -18.11
N LYS A 182 -14.75 -9.83 -17.05
CA LYS A 182 -15.95 -10.57 -16.62
C LYS A 182 -17.23 -10.13 -17.33
N LEU A 183 -17.18 -9.06 -18.13
CA LEU A 183 -18.31 -8.66 -18.97
C LEU A 183 -18.53 -9.73 -20.05
N SER A 184 -19.75 -10.23 -20.14
CA SER A 184 -20.12 -11.38 -20.98
C SER A 184 -21.30 -11.09 -21.90
N SER A 185 -22.04 -10.02 -21.63
CA SER A 185 -23.20 -9.57 -22.41
C SER A 185 -22.98 -8.15 -22.93
N PRO A 186 -23.45 -7.82 -24.15
CA PRO A 186 -23.50 -6.44 -24.64
C PRO A 186 -24.33 -5.49 -23.77
N ASN A 187 -25.20 -6.03 -22.91
CA ASN A 187 -26.04 -5.27 -21.99
C ASN A 187 -25.41 -5.09 -20.59
N ASP A 188 -24.23 -5.67 -20.34
CA ASP A 188 -23.57 -5.50 -19.05
C ASP A 188 -23.16 -4.04 -18.85
N LEU A 189 -23.37 -3.53 -17.63
CA LEU A 189 -22.98 -2.17 -17.30
C LEU A 189 -21.45 -2.06 -17.29
N ILE A 190 -20.93 -1.11 -18.06
CA ILE A 190 -19.50 -0.82 -18.08
C ILE A 190 -19.09 -0.26 -16.70
N PRO A 191 -18.07 -0.84 -16.03
CA PRO A 191 -17.54 -0.29 -14.80
C PRO A 191 -17.12 1.17 -14.95
N THR A 192 -17.57 2.04 -14.04
CA THR A 192 -17.35 3.49 -14.09
C THR A 192 -16.15 3.97 -13.26
N THR A 193 -15.29 3.04 -12.82
CA THR A 193 -14.10 3.37 -12.03
C THR A 193 -13.12 4.18 -12.88
N ALA A 194 -12.76 5.37 -12.39
CA ALA A 194 -11.82 6.27 -13.05
C ALA A 194 -10.79 6.81 -12.06
N GLY A 195 -9.59 7.12 -12.57
CA GLY A 195 -8.50 7.71 -11.79
C GLY A 195 -7.15 7.53 -12.48
N GLY A 196 -6.10 8.13 -11.92
CA GLY A 196 -4.72 7.88 -12.36
C GLY A 196 -4.28 6.44 -12.08
N PHE A 197 -3.35 5.93 -12.88
CA PHE A 197 -2.75 4.61 -12.68
C PHE A 197 -1.23 4.64 -12.88
N VAL A 198 -0.56 3.62 -12.36
CA VAL A 198 0.87 3.39 -12.52
C VAL A 198 1.15 1.90 -12.62
N ASP A 199 2.17 1.51 -13.40
CA ASP A 199 2.58 0.10 -13.48
C ASP A 199 3.35 -0.32 -12.22
N VAL A 200 3.06 -1.51 -11.70
CA VAL A 200 3.72 -2.11 -10.54
C VAL A 200 5.25 -2.19 -10.70
N ARG A 201 5.71 -2.38 -11.94
CA ARG A 201 7.14 -2.46 -12.28
C ARG A 201 7.85 -1.10 -12.23
N ASP A 202 7.11 0.00 -12.23
CA ASP A 202 7.63 1.34 -12.01
C ASP A 202 7.55 1.73 -10.53
N VAL A 203 6.51 1.30 -9.82
CA VAL A 203 6.42 1.47 -8.36
C VAL A 203 7.61 0.81 -7.65
N GLN A 204 7.98 -0.43 -8.03
CA GLN A 204 9.10 -1.15 -7.42
C GLN A 204 10.47 -0.46 -7.59
N LYS A 205 10.67 0.35 -8.64
CA LYS A 205 11.96 1.01 -8.92
C LYS A 205 12.25 2.15 -7.95
N ASN A 206 11.20 2.70 -7.33
CA ASN A 206 11.30 3.83 -6.41
C ASN A 206 11.40 3.40 -4.94
N GLY A 207 11.26 2.10 -4.65
CA GLY A 207 11.19 1.49 -3.31
C GLY A 207 12.53 1.36 -2.55
N PRO A 208 13.66 1.08 -3.22
CA PRO A 208 15.00 1.09 -2.62
C PRO A 208 16.02 2.00 -3.31
#